data_AF-A0ABD1ED63-F1
#
_entry.id   AF-A0ABD1ED63-F1
#
_cell.length_a   1.000
_cell.length_b   1.000
_cell.length_c   1.000
_cell.angle_alpha   90.00
_cell.angle_beta   90.00
_cell.angle_gamma   90.00
#
_symmetry.space_group_name_H-M   'P 1'
#
loop_
_entity.id
_entity.type
_entity.pdbx_description
1 polymer ?
#
loop_
_entity_poly.entity_id
_entity_poly.type
_entity_poly.pdbx_seq_one_letter_code
_entity_poly.pdbx_strand_id
1 'polypeptide(L)'
;MNCGKFFAIDKFKKNSRLRFCYEDDISFLKEVVFLNSIKNPETWNIVKYNLQSLTSKNFLIETIKQHLSGIEESYIERDNLLEEINVLCKNSNSNIEVINKKRFSTKEDKSVNTGKEDRERIAKAYESENQEPEVIVIQKETEEENLYEALKTRVDQPTSFLIFSYMQNLQKKRVQKDRNNRQNALNYLNTKHLAECDIKRQQLDLDKKKLALEERKQDLAEWKFLLQERAMEIDHQERQQKMQLEKDRFAFECSEKKGLSTYTMLANKLARFLKVEKIFLIATI
;
A
#
# COMPACT_ATOMS: atom_id res chain seq x y z
N MET A 1 -36.77 34.58 -29.70
CA MET A 1 -35.61 35.14 -28.96
C MET A 1 -34.37 34.37 -29.40
N ASN A 2 -33.67 34.89 -30.43
CA ASN A 2 -32.46 34.30 -30.99
C ASN A 2 -31.23 34.82 -30.25
N CYS A 3 -30.65 34.02 -29.36
CA CYS A 3 -29.35 34.30 -28.78
C CYS A 3 -28.26 33.92 -29.80
N GLY A 4 -27.94 34.87 -30.70
CA GLY A 4 -26.77 34.79 -31.57
C GLY A 4 -25.49 34.92 -30.77
N LYS A 5 -24.94 33.79 -30.29
CA LYS A 5 -23.55 33.71 -29.85
C LYS A 5 -22.67 33.54 -31.10
N PHE A 6 -22.15 34.66 -31.59
CA PHE A 6 -21.03 34.67 -32.53
C PHE A 6 -19.81 34.04 -31.83
N PHE A 7 -19.51 32.79 -32.15
CA PHE A 7 -18.22 32.19 -31.81
C PHE A 7 -17.17 32.82 -32.71
N ALA A 8 -16.32 33.66 -32.11
CA ALA A 8 -15.11 34.13 -32.76
C ALA A 8 -14.28 32.92 -33.17
N ILE A 9 -14.06 32.77 -34.47
CA ILE A 9 -13.21 31.72 -35.04
C ILE A 9 -11.77 32.08 -34.67
N ASP A 10 -11.28 31.48 -33.59
CA ASP A 10 -9.93 31.71 -33.07
C ASP A 10 -8.88 31.38 -34.14
N LYS A 11 -8.03 32.37 -34.41
CA LYS A 11 -6.91 32.28 -35.35
C LYS A 11 -5.96 31.15 -34.94
N PHE A 12 -5.78 30.20 -35.85
CA PHE A 12 -4.78 29.12 -35.90
C PHE A 12 -3.80 29.06 -34.73
N LYS A 13 -4.24 28.44 -33.63
CA LYS A 13 -3.38 28.02 -32.53
C LYS A 13 -2.36 27.02 -33.10
N LYS A 14 -1.07 27.26 -32.86
CA LYS A 14 0.03 26.35 -33.22
C LYS A 14 -0.36 24.92 -32.85
N ASN A 15 -0.08 23.94 -33.71
CA ASN A 15 -0.38 22.50 -33.56
C ASN A 15 0.12 21.93 -32.22
N SER A 16 -0.59 22.22 -31.13
CA SER A 16 -0.41 21.58 -29.84
C SER A 16 -1.08 20.23 -29.93
N ARG A 17 -0.35 19.16 -29.56
CA ARG A 17 -0.92 17.82 -29.47
C ARG A 17 -2.19 17.86 -28.62
N LEU A 18 -3.32 17.51 -29.22
CA LEU A 18 -4.60 17.41 -28.51
C LEU A 18 -4.48 16.31 -27.45
N ARG A 19 -4.94 16.62 -26.24
CA ARG A 19 -5.02 15.68 -25.12
C ARG A 19 -6.46 15.67 -24.63
N PHE A 20 -6.91 14.49 -24.20
CA PHE A 20 -8.16 14.33 -23.49
C PHE A 20 -8.02 14.92 -22.09
N CYS A 21 -8.98 15.73 -21.70
CA CYS A 21 -9.20 16.17 -20.33
C CYS A 21 -10.32 15.31 -19.71
N TYR A 22 -10.44 15.36 -18.39
CA TYR A 22 -11.45 14.60 -17.66
C TYR A 22 -12.89 14.94 -18.10
N GLU A 23 -13.18 16.19 -18.41
CA GLU A 23 -14.48 16.64 -18.93
C GLU A 23 -14.76 16.08 -20.33
N ASP A 24 -13.71 15.93 -21.16
CA ASP A 24 -13.83 15.31 -22.47
C ASP A 24 -14.14 13.82 -22.31
N ASP A 25 -13.49 13.13 -21.37
CA ASP A 25 -13.68 11.69 -21.10
C ASP A 25 -15.13 11.39 -20.68
N ILE A 26 -15.69 12.19 -19.77
CA ILE A 26 -17.09 12.02 -19.35
C ILE A 26 -18.05 12.22 -20.52
N SER A 27 -17.83 13.26 -21.32
CA SER A 27 -18.69 13.57 -22.46
C SER A 27 -18.59 12.49 -23.53
N PHE A 28 -17.37 12.02 -23.80
CA PHE A 28 -17.07 10.93 -24.70
C PHE A 28 -17.74 9.62 -24.28
N LEU A 29 -17.56 9.20 -23.03
CA LEU A 29 -18.14 7.95 -22.51
C LEU A 29 -19.67 7.97 -22.54
N LYS A 30 -20.29 9.11 -22.22
CA LYS A 30 -21.76 9.27 -22.33
C LYS A 30 -22.25 9.02 -23.75
N GLU A 31 -21.59 9.61 -24.76
CA GLU A 31 -21.96 9.43 -26.17
C GLU A 31 -21.74 7.98 -26.65
N VAL A 32 -20.61 7.36 -26.27
CA VAL A 32 -20.31 5.97 -26.63
C VAL A 32 -21.35 5.01 -26.07
N VAL A 33 -21.71 5.18 -24.79
CA VAL A 33 -22.71 4.34 -24.12
C VAL A 33 -24.10 4.59 -24.71
N PHE A 34 -24.48 5.86 -24.94
CA PHE A 34 -25.79 6.21 -25.47
C PHE A 34 -26.03 5.65 -26.88
N LEU A 35 -25.03 5.77 -27.77
CA LEU A 35 -25.12 5.27 -29.16
C LEU A 35 -24.73 3.80 -29.30
N ASN A 36 -24.22 3.18 -28.23
CA ASN A 36 -23.72 1.80 -28.20
C ASN A 36 -22.71 1.51 -29.32
N SER A 37 -21.73 2.40 -29.47
CA SER A 37 -20.82 2.41 -30.63
C SER A 37 -19.84 1.24 -30.68
N ILE A 38 -19.78 0.43 -29.62
CA ILE A 38 -19.05 -0.83 -29.59
C ILE A 38 -19.73 -1.87 -30.49
N LYS A 39 -21.07 -1.91 -30.51
CA LYS A 39 -21.82 -2.90 -31.31
C LYS A 39 -22.02 -2.45 -32.76
N ASN A 40 -22.11 -1.13 -32.99
CA ASN A 40 -22.40 -0.57 -34.30
C ASN A 40 -21.23 0.31 -34.78
N PRO A 41 -20.35 -0.18 -35.69
CA PRO A 41 -19.16 0.57 -36.09
C PRO A 41 -19.46 1.86 -36.87
N GLU A 42 -20.64 1.99 -37.47
CA GLU A 42 -21.04 3.20 -38.22
C GLU A 42 -21.32 4.40 -37.31
N THR A 43 -21.67 4.18 -36.04
CA THR A 43 -22.02 5.26 -35.11
C THR A 43 -20.81 6.04 -34.60
N TRP A 44 -19.59 5.56 -34.85
CA TRP A 44 -18.35 6.28 -34.48
C TRP A 44 -18.22 7.65 -35.15
N ASN A 45 -18.77 7.81 -36.36
CA ASN A 45 -18.82 9.12 -37.04
C ASN A 45 -19.70 10.12 -36.27
N ILE A 46 -20.81 9.63 -35.71
CA ILE A 46 -21.75 10.44 -34.92
C ILE A 46 -21.10 10.80 -33.58
N VAL A 47 -20.47 9.84 -32.90
CA VAL A 47 -19.71 10.11 -31.65
C VAL A 47 -18.63 11.16 -31.88
N LYS A 48 -17.85 11.04 -32.97
CA LYS A 48 -16.82 12.03 -33.32
C LYS A 48 -17.42 13.42 -33.52
N TYR A 49 -18.52 13.52 -34.26
CA TYR A 49 -19.20 14.78 -34.52
C TYR A 49 -19.73 15.42 -33.23
N ASN A 50 -20.40 14.64 -32.38
CA ASN A 50 -20.92 15.11 -31.09
C ASN A 50 -19.77 15.56 -30.18
N LEU A 51 -18.71 14.77 -30.06
CA LEU A 51 -17.54 15.12 -29.26
C LEU A 51 -16.84 16.39 -29.76
N GLN A 52 -16.71 16.55 -31.08
CA GLN A 52 -16.13 17.76 -31.68
C GLN A 52 -16.98 19.01 -31.39
N SER A 53 -18.31 18.89 -31.44
CA SER A 53 -19.20 20.01 -31.14
C SER A 53 -19.19 20.40 -29.65
N LEU A 54 -19.07 19.43 -28.74
CA LEU A 54 -19.02 19.66 -27.30
C LEU A 54 -17.67 20.23 -26.83
N THR A 55 -16.57 19.64 -27.28
CA THR A 55 -15.22 19.94 -26.77
C THR A 55 -14.47 20.98 -27.61
N SER A 56 -14.99 21.30 -28.80
CA SER A 56 -14.30 22.08 -29.83
C SER A 56 -12.95 21.50 -30.27
N LYS A 57 -12.68 20.22 -29.98
CA LYS A 57 -11.47 19.48 -30.39
C LYS A 57 -11.81 18.49 -31.49
N ASN A 58 -11.01 18.45 -32.56
CA ASN A 58 -11.20 17.51 -33.66
C ASN A 58 -10.26 16.31 -33.50
N PHE A 59 -10.77 15.22 -32.96
CA PHE A 59 -10.02 13.97 -32.81
C PHE A 59 -10.23 13.04 -34.02
N LEU A 60 -9.20 12.27 -34.37
CA LEU A 60 -9.34 11.18 -35.34
C LEU A 60 -10.10 10.02 -34.69
N ILE A 61 -10.93 9.31 -35.47
CA ILE A 61 -11.71 8.17 -34.97
C ILE A 61 -10.81 7.10 -34.33
N GLU A 62 -9.65 6.85 -34.94
CA GLU A 62 -8.67 5.91 -34.41
C GLU A 62 -8.13 6.33 -33.04
N THR A 63 -7.84 7.62 -32.84
CA THR A 63 -7.43 8.16 -31.53
C THR A 63 -8.51 7.99 -30.48
N ILE A 64 -9.78 8.22 -30.85
CA ILE A 64 -10.93 8.04 -29.96
C ILE A 64 -11.05 6.55 -29.55
N LYS A 65 -10.94 5.63 -30.50
CA LYS A 65 -11.00 4.18 -30.24
C LYS A 65 -9.83 3.71 -29.36
N GLN A 66 -8.62 4.16 -29.66
CA GLN A 66 -7.43 3.84 -28.86
C GLN A 66 -7.56 4.36 -27.43
N HIS A 67 -8.08 5.58 -27.26
CA HIS A 67 -8.31 6.16 -25.94
C HIS A 67 -9.33 5.37 -25.14
N LEU A 68 -10.43 4.91 -25.77
CA LEU A 68 -11.40 4.03 -25.12
C LEU A 68 -10.78 2.72 -24.63
N SER A 69 -9.93 2.08 -25.45
CA SER A 69 -9.21 0.86 -25.06
C SER A 69 -8.35 1.07 -23.81
N GLY A 70 -7.64 2.20 -23.75
CA GLY A 70 -6.80 2.51 -22.59
C GLY A 70 -7.59 2.86 -21.32
N ILE A 71 -8.80 3.42 -21.47
CA ILE A 71 -9.71 3.65 -20.34
C ILE A 71 -10.21 2.30 -19.81
N GLU A 72 -10.69 1.40 -20.68
CA GLU A 72 -11.31 0.14 -20.28
C GLU A 72 -10.33 -0.82 -19.57
N GLU A 73 -9.10 -0.93 -20.07
CA GLU A 73 -8.03 -1.73 -19.44
C GLU A 73 -7.81 -1.35 -17.97
N SER A 74 -7.82 -0.03 -17.67
CA SER A 74 -7.59 0.47 -16.31
C SER A 74 -8.71 0.09 -15.32
N TYR A 75 -9.96 -0.07 -15.80
CA TYR A 75 -11.09 -0.43 -14.94
C TYR A 75 -11.21 -1.94 -14.73
N ILE A 76 -10.96 -2.74 -15.77
CA ILE A 76 -10.97 -4.20 -15.65
C ILE A 76 -9.86 -4.66 -14.69
N GLU A 77 -8.65 -4.12 -14.81
CA GLU A 77 -7.57 -4.44 -13.86
C GLU A 77 -7.92 -4.04 -12.43
N ARG A 78 -8.57 -2.88 -12.24
CA ARG A 78 -9.02 -2.44 -10.93
C ARG A 78 -10.08 -3.38 -10.33
N ASP A 79 -11.04 -3.83 -11.13
CA ASP A 79 -12.09 -4.75 -10.68
C ASP A 79 -11.50 -6.13 -10.34
N ASN A 80 -10.56 -6.63 -11.14
CA ASN A 80 -9.81 -7.86 -10.84
C ASN A 80 -9.03 -7.73 -9.52
N LEU A 81 -8.35 -6.60 -9.30
CA LEU A 81 -7.63 -6.33 -8.05
C LEU A 81 -8.59 -6.24 -6.85
N LEU A 82 -9.76 -5.64 -7.02
CA LEU A 82 -10.78 -5.58 -5.97
C LEU A 82 -11.33 -6.98 -5.66
N GLU A 83 -11.52 -7.82 -6.67
CA GLU A 83 -11.94 -9.21 -6.49
C GLU A 83 -10.86 -10.03 -5.77
N GLU A 84 -9.60 -9.90 -6.16
CA GLU A 84 -8.46 -10.53 -5.48
C GLU A 84 -8.37 -10.11 -4.01
N ILE A 85 -8.50 -8.82 -3.71
CA ILE A 85 -8.53 -8.30 -2.33
C ILE A 85 -9.71 -8.90 -1.56
N ASN A 86 -10.87 -9.03 -2.18
CA ASN A 86 -12.06 -9.60 -1.54
C ASN A 86 -11.88 -11.10 -1.25
N VAL A 87 -11.26 -11.85 -2.15
CA VAL A 87 -10.87 -13.25 -1.94
C VAL A 87 -9.87 -13.37 -0.80
N LEU A 88 -8.84 -12.52 -0.77
CA LEU A 88 -7.86 -12.49 0.32
C LEU A 88 -8.53 -12.20 1.67
N CYS A 89 -9.42 -11.21 1.73
CA CYS A 89 -10.18 -10.86 2.94
C CYS A 89 -11.07 -12.01 3.43
N LYS A 90 -11.78 -12.70 2.53
CA LYS A 90 -12.60 -13.87 2.87
C LYS A 90 -11.75 -15.02 3.42
N ASN A 91 -10.59 -15.27 2.82
CA ASN A 91 -9.66 -16.32 3.26
C ASN A 91 -9.00 -15.99 4.60
N SER A 92 -8.81 -14.71 4.92
CA SER A 92 -8.33 -14.30 6.25
C SER A 92 -9.44 -14.32 7.31
N ASN A 93 -10.68 -13.96 6.97
CA ASN A 93 -11.78 -13.88 7.94
C ASN A 93 -12.34 -15.25 8.35
N SER A 94 -12.32 -16.25 7.46
CA SER A 94 -12.73 -17.62 7.79
C SER A 94 -11.86 -18.27 8.88
N ASN A 95 -10.62 -17.78 9.06
CA ASN A 95 -9.75 -18.20 10.17
C ASN A 95 -9.98 -17.42 11.48
N ILE A 96 -10.65 -16.25 11.44
CA ILE A 96 -10.86 -15.39 12.62
C ILE A 96 -12.17 -15.76 13.35
N GLU A 97 -13.22 -16.18 12.62
CA GLU A 97 -14.51 -16.54 13.23
C GLU A 97 -14.46 -17.80 14.10
N VAL A 98 -13.47 -18.69 13.90
CA VAL A 98 -13.27 -19.86 14.75
C VAL A 98 -12.61 -19.48 16.08
N ILE A 99 -11.86 -18.36 16.14
CA ILE A 99 -11.12 -17.92 17.31
C ILE A 99 -11.98 -17.00 18.22
N ASN A 100 -12.95 -16.27 17.67
CA ASN A 100 -13.68 -15.24 18.42
C ASN A 100 -14.94 -15.71 19.20
N LYS A 101 -15.27 -17.01 19.23
CA LYS A 101 -16.36 -17.52 20.11
C LYS A 101 -15.93 -17.86 21.54
N LYS A 102 -14.65 -17.74 21.87
CA LYS A 102 -14.17 -17.82 23.25
C LYS A 102 -13.21 -16.67 23.49
N ARG A 103 -13.60 -15.74 24.40
CA ARG A 103 -12.76 -14.65 24.96
C ARG A 103 -12.69 -13.44 23.99
N PHE A 104 -13.03 -12.19 24.33
CA PHE A 104 -12.91 -11.49 25.61
C PHE A 104 -13.66 -10.15 25.53
N SER A 105 -14.18 -9.74 26.68
CA SER A 105 -14.56 -8.37 27.01
C SER A 105 -13.36 -7.41 27.03
N THR A 106 -13.62 -6.13 26.79
CA THR A 106 -12.94 -4.95 27.37
C THR A 106 -11.46 -4.70 27.08
N LYS A 107 -11.05 -4.50 25.81
CA LYS A 107 -9.78 -3.81 25.48
C LYS A 107 -9.80 -2.93 24.20
N GLU A 108 -10.95 -2.57 23.66
CA GLU A 108 -11.03 -1.73 22.44
C GLU A 108 -10.83 -0.22 22.67
N ASP A 109 -10.90 0.28 23.91
CA ASP A 109 -10.75 1.72 24.18
C ASP A 109 -9.30 2.25 24.17
N LYS A 110 -8.29 1.40 23.93
CA LYS A 110 -6.88 1.84 23.98
C LYS A 110 -6.22 2.07 22.63
N SER A 111 -6.80 1.60 21.52
CA SER A 111 -6.19 1.77 20.17
C SER A 111 -6.62 3.06 19.46
N VAL A 112 -7.67 3.74 19.94
CA VAL A 112 -8.17 4.98 19.33
C VAL A 112 -7.35 6.22 19.75
N ASN A 113 -6.60 6.15 20.86
CA ASN A 113 -5.84 7.30 21.36
C ASN A 113 -4.44 7.48 20.75
N THR A 114 -3.77 6.42 20.28
CA THR A 114 -2.42 6.55 19.69
C THR A 114 -2.42 7.30 18.35
N GLY A 115 -3.49 7.15 17.56
CA GLY A 115 -3.62 7.86 16.28
C GLY A 115 -3.88 9.37 16.40
N LYS A 116 -4.31 9.87 17.57
CA LYS A 116 -4.49 11.31 17.81
C LYS A 116 -3.15 11.98 18.15
N GLU A 117 -2.31 11.32 18.95
CA GLU A 117 -1.01 11.86 19.36
C GLU A 117 -0.05 12.06 18.17
N ASP A 118 -0.07 11.13 17.21
CA ASP A 118 0.79 11.24 16.01
C ASP A 118 0.35 12.38 15.07
N ARG A 119 -0.97 12.61 14.92
CA ARG A 119 -1.48 13.73 14.12
C ARG A 119 -1.16 15.09 14.76
N GLU A 120 -1.22 15.18 16.08
CA GLU A 120 -0.87 16.41 16.80
C GLU A 120 0.64 16.71 16.74
N ARG A 121 1.48 15.66 16.77
CA ARG A 121 2.94 15.82 16.57
C ARG A 121 3.29 16.37 15.19
N ILE A 122 2.64 15.86 14.14
CA ILE A 122 2.88 16.31 12.76
C ILE A 122 2.39 17.76 12.58
N ALA A 123 1.22 18.11 13.13
CA ALA A 123 0.71 19.47 13.06
C ALA A 123 1.64 20.50 13.73
N LYS A 124 2.20 20.18 14.91
CA LYS A 124 3.16 21.06 15.60
C LYS A 124 4.48 21.24 14.85
N ALA A 125 4.95 20.21 14.12
CA ALA A 125 6.15 20.33 13.31
C ALA A 125 5.98 21.33 12.16
N TYR A 126 4.82 21.31 11.47
CA TYR A 126 4.51 22.24 10.39
C TYR A 126 4.35 23.70 10.85
N GLU A 127 3.88 23.93 12.09
CA GLU A 127 3.79 25.30 12.64
C GLU A 127 5.18 25.89 12.95
N SER A 128 6.17 25.06 13.28
CA SER A 128 7.54 25.52 13.56
C SER A 128 8.37 25.86 12.32
N GLU A 129 7.99 25.34 11.14
CA GLU A 129 8.75 25.50 9.89
C GLU A 129 8.31 26.73 9.06
N ASN A 130 7.19 27.38 9.44
CA ASN A 130 6.65 28.58 8.78
C ASN A 130 7.07 29.90 9.44
N GLN A 131 8.12 29.92 10.27
CA GLN A 131 8.75 31.19 10.64
C GLN A 131 9.51 31.73 9.42
N GLU A 132 8.92 32.74 8.79
CA GLU A 132 9.48 33.44 7.63
C GLU A 132 10.95 33.81 7.92
N PRO A 133 11.89 33.47 7.02
CA PRO A 133 13.29 33.83 7.20
C PRO A 133 13.40 35.35 7.23
N GLU A 134 13.92 35.89 8.34
CA GLU A 134 14.22 37.30 8.49
C GLU A 134 15.01 37.80 7.27
N VAL A 135 14.42 38.77 6.58
CA VAL A 135 15.03 39.42 5.42
C VAL A 135 16.27 40.16 5.90
N ILE A 136 17.45 39.56 5.68
CA ILE A 136 18.74 40.21 5.89
C ILE A 136 18.87 41.32 4.83
N VAL A 137 18.58 42.54 5.23
CA VAL A 137 18.81 43.76 4.43
C VAL A 137 20.32 43.99 4.38
N ILE A 138 20.94 43.57 3.28
CA ILE A 138 22.35 43.85 2.99
C ILE A 138 22.47 45.33 2.61
N GLN A 139 22.88 46.15 3.57
CA GLN A 139 23.22 47.55 3.36
C GLN A 139 24.46 47.63 2.44
N LYS A 140 24.29 48.18 1.24
CA LYS A 140 25.32 48.36 0.20
C LYS A 140 25.86 49.79 0.11
N GLU A 141 25.86 50.52 1.22
CA GLU A 141 26.26 51.92 1.25
C GLU A 141 27.51 52.05 2.11
N THR A 142 28.70 52.07 1.49
CA THR A 142 29.96 52.62 2.07
C THR A 142 31.20 52.47 1.18
N GLU A 143 31.16 51.77 0.04
CA GLU A 143 32.38 51.57 -0.78
C GLU A 143 32.71 52.72 -1.75
N GLU A 144 31.78 53.63 -2.06
CA GLU A 144 32.02 54.68 -3.07
C GLU A 144 32.79 55.89 -2.54
N GLU A 145 32.63 56.27 -1.26
CA GLU A 145 33.31 57.47 -0.70
C GLU A 145 34.82 57.26 -0.51
N ASN A 146 35.27 56.03 -0.22
CA ASN A 146 36.70 55.72 -0.06
C ASN A 146 37.49 55.76 -1.38
N LEU A 147 36.82 55.69 -2.53
CA LEU A 147 37.50 55.73 -3.83
C LEU A 147 37.96 57.16 -4.19
N TYR A 148 37.23 58.16 -3.71
CA TYR A 148 37.47 59.57 -4.06
C TYR A 148 38.64 60.19 -3.27
N GLU A 149 38.82 59.83 -1.99
CA GLU A 149 40.00 60.27 -1.22
C GLU A 149 41.32 59.63 -1.70
N ALA A 150 41.28 58.37 -2.14
CA ALA A 150 42.46 57.68 -2.68
C ALA A 150 42.92 58.24 -4.04
N LEU A 151 42.01 58.87 -4.81
CA LEU A 151 42.34 59.54 -6.08
C LEU A 151 42.98 60.92 -5.86
N LYS A 152 42.70 61.60 -4.74
CA LYS A 152 43.14 62.99 -4.49
C LYS A 152 44.62 63.11 -4.09
N THR A 153 45.23 62.04 -3.60
CA THR A 153 46.64 62.01 -3.12
C THR A 153 47.65 61.54 -4.17
N ARG A 154 47.25 61.28 -5.43
CA ARG A 154 48.07 60.64 -6.48
C ARG A 154 48.42 61.53 -7.68
N VAL A 155 48.41 62.85 -7.52
CA VAL A 155 48.57 63.81 -8.64
C VAL A 155 50.01 63.85 -9.20
N ASP A 156 51.02 63.36 -8.48
CA ASP A 156 52.43 63.53 -8.90
C ASP A 156 53.12 62.25 -9.42
N GLN A 157 52.39 61.13 -9.58
CA GLN A 157 52.98 59.91 -10.14
C GLN A 157 52.87 59.86 -11.67
N PRO A 158 53.95 59.50 -12.40
CA PRO A 158 53.90 59.35 -13.85
C PRO A 158 52.82 58.34 -14.23
N THR A 159 51.93 58.75 -15.16
CA THR A 159 50.72 58.03 -15.57
C THR A 159 50.99 56.57 -15.96
N SER A 160 52.20 56.25 -16.44
CA SER A 160 52.63 54.89 -16.78
C SER A 160 52.70 53.95 -15.57
N PHE A 161 53.08 54.42 -14.39
CA PHE A 161 53.18 53.60 -13.17
C PHE A 161 51.81 53.22 -12.62
N LEU A 162 50.85 54.15 -12.66
CA LEU A 162 49.47 53.90 -12.26
C LEU A 162 48.78 52.88 -13.18
N ILE A 163 49.02 52.97 -14.50
CA ILE A 163 48.51 52.00 -15.47
C ILE A 163 49.11 50.61 -15.21
N PHE A 164 50.42 50.52 -14.94
CA PHE A 164 51.08 49.26 -14.66
C PHE A 164 50.59 48.61 -13.35
N SER A 165 50.45 49.39 -12.27
CA SER A 165 49.90 48.93 -10.99
C SER A 165 48.45 48.43 -11.14
N TYR A 166 47.63 49.17 -11.91
CA TYR A 166 46.25 48.78 -12.21
C TYR A 166 46.19 47.47 -13.01
N MET A 167 47.04 47.32 -14.03
CA MET A 167 47.16 46.09 -14.81
C MET A 167 47.59 44.89 -13.95
N GLN A 168 48.56 45.06 -13.04
CA GLN A 168 48.95 44.00 -12.09
C GLN A 168 47.82 43.61 -11.13
N ASN A 169 47.05 44.59 -10.62
CA ASN A 169 45.93 44.33 -9.74
C ASN A 169 44.77 43.61 -10.45
N LEU A 170 44.51 43.94 -11.71
CA LEU A 170 43.54 43.20 -12.53
C LEU A 170 43.97 41.76 -12.78
N GLN A 171 45.26 41.51 -13.03
CA GLN A 171 45.78 40.14 -13.15
C GLN A 171 45.61 39.35 -11.84
N LYS A 172 45.94 39.95 -10.69
CA LYS A 172 45.71 39.33 -9.36
C LYS A 172 44.24 39.01 -9.12
N LYS A 173 43.32 39.93 -9.46
CA LYS A 173 41.87 39.71 -9.35
C LYS A 173 41.38 38.56 -10.24
N ARG A 174 41.90 38.42 -11.46
CA ARG A 174 41.58 37.30 -12.37
C ARG A 174 42.03 35.96 -11.80
N VAL A 175 43.28 35.87 -11.32
CA VAL A 175 43.82 34.65 -10.69
C VAL A 175 43.03 34.25 -9.44
N GLN A 176 42.63 35.21 -8.62
CA GLN A 176 41.83 34.92 -7.43
C GLN A 176 40.41 34.43 -7.78
N LYS A 177 39.77 35.04 -8.79
CA LYS A 177 38.46 34.59 -9.29
C LYS A 177 38.52 33.15 -9.82
N ASP A 178 39.57 32.82 -10.57
CA ASP A 178 39.76 31.46 -11.07
C ASP A 178 40.00 30.44 -9.95
N ARG A 179 40.74 30.81 -8.91
CA ARG A 179 40.90 29.99 -7.70
C ARG A 179 39.56 29.74 -6.99
N ASN A 180 38.76 30.78 -6.80
CA ASN A 180 37.45 30.66 -6.16
C ASN A 180 36.50 29.79 -7.01
N ASN A 181 36.51 29.96 -8.34
CA ASN A 181 35.71 29.13 -9.24
C ASN A 181 36.13 27.65 -9.18
N ARG A 182 37.45 27.37 -9.11
CA ARG A 182 37.96 26.01 -8.94
C ARG A 182 37.55 25.41 -7.60
N GLN A 183 37.63 26.19 -6.52
CA GLN A 183 37.20 25.73 -5.20
C GLN A 183 35.70 25.42 -5.16
N ASN A 184 34.88 26.29 -5.76
CA ASN A 184 33.44 26.06 -5.85
C ASN A 184 33.11 24.81 -6.67
N ALA A 185 33.81 24.58 -7.78
CA ALA A 185 33.65 23.36 -8.58
C ALA A 185 34.04 22.09 -7.80
N LEU A 186 35.15 22.13 -7.06
CA LEU A 186 35.58 21.01 -6.21
C LEU A 186 34.59 20.74 -5.07
N ASN A 187 34.11 21.80 -4.41
CA ASN A 187 33.10 21.67 -3.36
C ASN A 187 31.81 21.07 -3.93
N TYR A 188 31.35 21.52 -5.11
CA TYR A 188 30.18 20.96 -5.77
C TYR A 188 30.35 19.46 -6.07
N LEU A 189 31.51 19.05 -6.61
CA LEU A 189 31.80 17.65 -6.88
C LEU A 189 31.82 16.80 -5.60
N ASN A 190 32.41 17.31 -4.53
CA ASN A 190 32.42 16.63 -3.23
C ASN A 190 31.02 16.50 -2.64
N THR A 191 30.23 17.58 -2.62
CA THR A 191 28.85 17.55 -2.13
C THR A 191 27.99 16.58 -2.94
N LYS A 192 28.13 16.58 -4.27
CA LYS A 192 27.43 15.63 -5.15
C LYS A 192 27.83 14.18 -4.84
N HIS A 193 29.12 13.91 -4.69
CA HIS A 193 29.62 12.58 -4.37
C HIS A 193 29.12 12.09 -3.00
N LEU A 194 29.12 12.95 -1.98
CA LEU A 194 28.58 12.63 -0.65
C LEU A 194 27.09 12.33 -0.72
N ALA A 195 26.30 13.15 -1.43
CA ALA A 195 24.87 12.90 -1.63
C ALA A 195 24.61 11.56 -2.34
N GLU A 196 25.39 11.22 -3.37
CA GLU A 196 25.30 9.91 -4.03
C GLU A 196 25.65 8.74 -3.09
N CYS A 197 26.65 8.91 -2.23
CA CYS A 197 27.01 7.93 -1.21
C CYS A 197 25.91 7.75 -0.16
N ASP A 198 25.28 8.84 0.28
CA ASP A 198 24.18 8.81 1.24
C ASP A 198 22.94 8.12 0.66
N ILE A 199 22.58 8.42 -0.59
CA ILE A 199 21.49 7.74 -1.31
C ILE A 199 21.77 6.22 -1.39
N LYS A 200 22.99 5.82 -1.76
CA LYS A 200 23.38 4.40 -1.81
C LYS A 200 23.29 3.73 -0.44
N ARG A 201 23.70 4.42 0.62
CA ARG A 201 23.62 3.91 2.00
C ARG A 201 22.16 3.71 2.42
N GLN A 202 21.29 4.68 2.14
CA GLN A 202 19.85 4.57 2.40
C GLN A 202 19.22 3.42 1.62
N GLN A 203 19.60 3.23 0.36
CA GLN A 203 19.14 2.12 -0.46
C GLN A 203 19.53 0.76 0.15
N LEU A 204 20.79 0.61 0.57
CA LEU A 204 21.26 -0.60 1.25
C LEU A 204 20.50 -0.86 2.56
N ASP A 205 20.20 0.18 3.32
CA ASP A 205 19.44 0.03 4.57
C ASP A 205 17.97 -0.36 4.32
N LEU A 206 17.36 0.15 3.24
CA LEU A 206 16.03 -0.31 2.81
C LEU A 206 16.05 -1.77 2.38
N ASP A 207 17.06 -2.19 1.63
CA ASP A 207 17.16 -3.57 1.16
C ASP A 207 17.42 -4.54 2.32
N LYS A 208 18.24 -4.16 3.32
CA LYS A 208 18.37 -4.91 4.58
C LYS A 208 17.05 -5.06 5.33
N LYS A 209 16.25 -3.98 5.42
CA LYS A 209 14.93 -4.03 6.06
C LYS A 209 13.96 -4.93 5.30
N LYS A 210 13.97 -4.91 3.97
CA LYS A 210 13.17 -5.82 3.14
C LYS A 210 13.56 -7.27 3.38
N LEU A 211 14.85 -7.57 3.42
CA LEU A 211 15.36 -8.92 3.66
C LEU A 211 14.94 -9.43 5.05
N ALA A 212 15.10 -8.61 6.10
CA ALA A 212 14.66 -8.97 7.45
C ALA A 212 13.14 -9.20 7.56
N LEU A 213 12.32 -8.45 6.80
CA LEU A 213 10.88 -8.69 6.73
C LEU A 213 10.54 -10.00 6.03
N GLU A 214 11.31 -10.37 5.01
CA GLU A 214 11.11 -11.62 4.27
C GLU A 214 11.51 -12.84 5.11
N GLU A 215 12.63 -12.77 5.84
CA GLU A 215 13.03 -13.78 6.83
C GLU A 215 11.92 -13.98 7.87
N ARG A 216 11.39 -12.89 8.44
CA ARG A 216 10.29 -12.97 9.42
C ARG A 216 9.01 -13.58 8.83
N LYS A 217 8.72 -13.37 7.55
CA LYS A 217 7.58 -14.03 6.88
C LYS A 217 7.81 -15.53 6.74
N GLN A 218 9.04 -15.94 6.41
CA GLN A 218 9.41 -17.35 6.35
C GLN A 218 9.27 -18.01 7.72
N ASP A 219 9.78 -17.40 8.78
CA ASP A 219 9.62 -17.89 10.15
C ASP A 219 8.14 -18.08 10.53
N LEU A 220 7.29 -17.12 10.18
CA LEU A 220 5.85 -17.20 10.44
C LEU A 220 5.19 -18.32 9.62
N ALA A 221 5.65 -18.58 8.40
CA ALA A 221 5.15 -19.67 7.56
C ALA A 221 5.55 -21.03 8.14
N GLU A 222 6.80 -21.19 8.55
CA GLU A 222 7.29 -22.38 9.24
C GLU A 222 6.53 -22.64 10.54
N TRP A 223 6.30 -21.60 11.33
CA TRP A 223 5.55 -21.72 12.58
C TRP A 223 4.09 -22.11 12.37
N LYS A 224 3.45 -21.59 11.31
CA LYS A 224 2.10 -22.02 10.91
C LYS A 224 2.07 -23.50 10.51
N PHE A 225 3.07 -23.96 9.76
CA PHE A 225 3.18 -25.36 9.37
C PHE A 225 3.34 -26.28 10.58
N LEU A 226 4.22 -25.92 11.53
CA LEU A 226 4.41 -26.67 12.79
C LEU A 226 3.13 -26.73 13.63
N LEU A 227 2.38 -25.63 13.72
CA LEU A 227 1.08 -25.64 14.40
C LEU A 227 0.07 -26.56 13.74
N GLN A 228 0.03 -26.57 12.41
CA GLN A 228 -0.85 -27.44 11.65
C GLN A 228 -0.49 -28.92 11.86
N GLU A 229 0.79 -29.26 11.80
CA GLU A 229 1.28 -30.62 12.09
C GLU A 229 0.89 -31.06 13.51
N ARG A 230 1.13 -30.20 14.51
CA ARG A 230 0.74 -30.48 15.89
C ARG A 230 -0.76 -30.64 16.07
N ALA A 231 -1.57 -29.88 15.34
CA ALA A 231 -3.03 -30.03 15.37
C ALA A 231 -3.49 -31.37 14.79
N MET A 232 -2.87 -31.82 13.69
CA MET A 232 -3.15 -33.14 13.11
C MET A 232 -2.73 -34.28 14.03
N GLU A 233 -1.60 -34.15 14.72
CA GLU A 233 -1.13 -35.13 15.70
C GLU A 233 -2.11 -35.26 16.88
N ILE A 234 -2.61 -34.14 17.41
CA ILE A 234 -3.61 -34.15 18.49
C ILE A 234 -4.91 -34.82 18.02
N ASP A 235 -5.43 -34.48 16.83
CA ASP A 235 -6.62 -35.13 16.26
C ASP A 235 -6.42 -36.64 16.08
N HIS A 236 -5.23 -37.06 15.65
CA HIS A 236 -4.88 -38.49 15.55
C HIS A 236 -4.94 -39.18 16.91
N GLN A 237 -4.35 -38.58 17.94
CA GLN A 237 -4.38 -39.11 19.31
C GLN A 237 -5.80 -39.18 19.88
N GLU A 238 -6.63 -38.15 19.65
CA GLU A 238 -8.03 -38.13 20.08
C GLU A 238 -8.82 -39.27 19.42
N ARG A 239 -8.62 -39.51 18.13
CA ARG A 239 -9.26 -40.65 17.42
C ARG A 239 -8.79 -41.99 17.96
N GLN A 240 -7.50 -42.15 18.27
CA GLN A 240 -6.99 -43.37 18.88
C GLN A 240 -7.61 -43.63 20.26
N GLN A 241 -7.66 -42.60 21.11
CA GLN A 241 -8.28 -42.68 22.43
C GLN A 241 -9.76 -43.01 22.33
N LYS A 242 -10.49 -42.37 21.41
CA LYS A 242 -11.90 -42.66 21.15
C LYS A 242 -12.12 -44.11 20.74
N MET A 243 -11.32 -44.63 19.80
CA MET A 243 -11.40 -46.05 19.40
C MET A 243 -11.11 -46.98 20.58
N GLN A 244 -10.18 -46.63 21.46
CA GLN A 244 -9.86 -47.43 22.64
C GLN A 244 -11.03 -47.45 23.63
N LEU A 245 -11.64 -46.29 23.92
CA LEU A 245 -12.82 -46.21 24.78
C LEU A 245 -14.02 -46.98 24.20
N GLU A 246 -14.21 -46.97 22.88
CA GLU A 246 -15.25 -47.77 22.22
C GLU A 246 -14.99 -49.28 22.35
N LYS A 247 -13.72 -49.72 22.23
CA LYS A 247 -13.34 -51.13 22.48
C LYS A 247 -13.60 -51.54 23.92
N ASP A 248 -13.20 -50.70 24.88
CA ASP A 248 -13.37 -50.96 26.30
C ASP A 248 -14.86 -51.01 26.68
N ARG A 249 -15.65 -50.08 26.14
CA ARG A 249 -17.11 -50.09 26.27
C ARG A 249 -17.72 -51.40 25.74
N PHE A 250 -17.32 -51.83 24.55
CA PHE A 250 -17.81 -53.07 23.95
C PHE A 250 -17.43 -54.30 24.78
N ALA A 251 -16.20 -54.34 25.31
CA ALA A 251 -15.74 -55.41 26.19
C ALA A 251 -16.57 -55.47 27.48
N PHE A 252 -16.88 -54.31 28.07
CA PHE A 252 -17.76 -54.22 29.23
C PHE A 252 -19.16 -54.74 28.93
N GLU A 253 -19.80 -54.27 27.86
CA GLU A 253 -21.14 -54.75 27.44
C GLU A 253 -21.17 -56.27 27.19
N CYS A 254 -20.09 -56.84 26.62
CA CYS A 254 -19.96 -58.28 26.44
C CYS A 254 -19.86 -59.03 27.79
N SER A 255 -19.13 -58.47 28.76
CA SER A 255 -19.00 -59.07 30.09
C SER A 255 -20.32 -59.05 30.86
N GLU A 256 -21.08 -57.95 30.76
CA GLU A 256 -22.38 -57.78 31.40
C GLU A 256 -23.41 -58.77 30.82
N LYS A 257 -23.47 -58.92 29.49
CA LYS A 257 -24.33 -59.89 28.82
C LYS A 257 -24.01 -61.33 29.22
N LYS A 258 -22.72 -61.67 29.37
CA LYS A 258 -22.30 -62.99 29.89
C LYS A 258 -22.79 -63.18 31.33
N GLY A 259 -22.65 -62.18 32.20
CA GLY A 259 -23.17 -62.20 33.57
C GLY A 259 -24.67 -62.44 33.62
N LEU A 260 -25.46 -61.65 32.89
CA LEU A 260 -26.92 -61.81 32.78
C LEU A 260 -27.31 -63.19 32.24
N SER A 261 -26.60 -63.70 31.24
CA SER A 261 -26.82 -65.04 30.70
C SER A 261 -26.61 -66.13 31.77
N THR A 262 -25.52 -66.06 32.53
CA THR A 262 -25.27 -67.03 33.63
C THR A 262 -26.33 -66.93 34.72
N TYR A 263 -26.75 -65.71 35.09
CA TYR A 263 -27.79 -65.49 36.10
C TYR A 263 -29.14 -66.08 35.66
N THR A 264 -29.57 -65.83 34.41
CA THR A 264 -30.81 -66.40 33.86
C THR A 264 -30.77 -67.93 33.79
N MET A 265 -29.62 -68.54 33.47
CA MET A 265 -29.46 -70.00 33.52
C MET A 265 -29.64 -70.55 34.94
N LEU A 266 -29.03 -69.90 35.95
CA LEU A 266 -29.16 -70.32 37.35
C LEU A 266 -30.60 -70.14 37.87
N ALA A 267 -31.24 -69.01 37.59
CA ALA A 267 -32.63 -68.76 37.95
C ALA A 267 -33.58 -69.82 37.35
N ASN A 268 -33.39 -70.16 36.07
CA ASN A 268 -34.15 -71.22 35.41
C ASN A 268 -33.92 -72.60 36.06
N LYS A 269 -32.69 -72.89 36.48
CA LYS A 269 -32.35 -74.14 37.17
C LYS A 269 -33.04 -74.22 38.54
N LEU A 270 -32.98 -73.14 39.33
CA LEU A 270 -33.68 -73.04 40.63
C LEU A 270 -35.20 -73.17 40.48
N ALA A 271 -35.79 -72.51 39.49
CA ALA A 271 -37.23 -72.60 39.22
C ALA A 271 -37.67 -74.04 38.91
N ARG A 272 -36.84 -74.82 38.19
CA ARG A 272 -37.09 -76.25 37.94
C ARG A 272 -37.02 -77.07 39.22
N PHE A 273 -36.03 -76.84 40.09
CA PHE A 273 -35.92 -77.52 41.38
C PHE A 273 -37.16 -77.27 42.27
N LEU A 274 -37.55 -76.01 42.43
CA LEU A 274 -38.74 -75.64 43.22
C LEU A 274 -40.02 -76.27 42.67
N LYS A 275 -40.13 -76.41 41.33
CA LYS A 275 -41.27 -77.08 40.70
C LYS A 275 -41.32 -78.57 41.06
N VAL A 276 -40.17 -79.25 41.12
CA VAL A 276 -40.07 -80.65 41.53
C VAL A 276 -40.39 -80.82 43.01
N GLU A 277 -39.82 -79.99 43.90
CA GLU A 277 -40.13 -80.01 45.34
C GLU A 277 -41.62 -79.82 45.61
N LYS A 278 -42.27 -78.88 44.90
CA LYS A 278 -43.71 -78.66 45.01
C LYS A 278 -44.53 -79.91 44.63
N ILE A 279 -44.11 -80.65 43.60
CA ILE A 279 -44.76 -81.90 43.19
C ILE A 279 -44.60 -82.97 44.28
N PHE A 280 -43.40 -83.11 44.86
CA PHE A 280 -43.15 -84.05 45.97
C PHE A 280 -43.98 -83.71 47.21
N LEU A 281 -44.10 -82.43 47.57
CA LEU A 281 -44.90 -81.99 48.71
C LEU A 281 -46.38 -82.35 48.52
N ILE A 282 -46.93 -82.11 47.32
CA ILE A 282 -48.32 -82.45 46.99
C ILE A 282 -48.53 -83.96 47.03
N ALA A 283 -47.55 -84.78 46.63
CA ALA A 283 -47.66 -86.23 46.64
C ALA A 283 -47.58 -86.87 48.05
N THR A 284 -47.09 -86.12 49.05
CA THR A 284 -46.91 -86.62 50.43
C THR A 284 -48.13 -86.35 51.33
N ILE A 285 -48.99 -85.40 50.94
CA ILE A 285 -50.24 -85.04 51.62
C ILE A 285 -51.36 -85.95 51.14
#